data_AF-A0A7W4CYR6-F1
#
_entry.id   AF-A0A7W4CYR6-F1
#
_cell.length_a   1.000
_cell.length_b   1.000
_cell.length_c   1.000
_cell.angle_alpha   90.00
_cell.angle_beta   90.00
_cell.angle_gamma   90.00
#
_symmetry.space_group_name_H-M   'P 1'
#
loop_
_entity.id
_entity.type
_entity.pdbx_description
1 polymer ?
#
loop_
_entity_poly.entity_id
_entity_poly.type
_entity_poly.pdbx_seq_one_letter_code
_entity_poly.pdbx_strand_id
1 'polypeptide(L)'
;MFDFDELLSTLPIDQLAQRVGASPQEVEAATRNALPALLMGMGANTRDPDGEASLASAIGQHSPQLVQGGINLDDVDEADGAKIAHHVFGDNEEQVVNQLGGLGGGNALIQKLLPILAPIVMSWLAGKLMGRDEAQGQPQQQSPTGGGGLGDILGQILGGGAAAPQAQAPRAEPSAQPQFRLPTAGPDDGTLRMPEPESRPTQTQAQQQPTVPGGLGGGILGDILGGLLGGGRR
;
A
#
# COMPACT_ATOMS: atom_id res chain seq x y z
N MET A 1 -3.32 -12.11 -9.06
CA MET A 1 -1.86 -11.95 -9.19
C MET A 1 -1.67 -10.80 -10.17
N PHE A 2 -1.25 -9.66 -9.61
CA PHE A 2 -0.79 -8.41 -10.19
C PHE A 2 -1.42 -7.88 -11.49
N ASP A 3 -2.38 -6.97 -11.30
CA ASP A 3 -2.86 -5.97 -12.29
C ASP A 3 -1.70 -5.20 -13.00
N PHE A 4 -0.52 -5.17 -12.39
CA PHE A 4 0.70 -4.58 -12.94
C PHE A 4 1.28 -5.36 -14.13
N ASP A 5 1.35 -6.69 -14.02
CA ASP A 5 1.84 -7.55 -15.11
C ASP A 5 0.91 -7.50 -16.32
N GLU A 6 -0.39 -7.28 -16.09
CA GLU A 6 -1.38 -7.05 -17.15
C GLU A 6 -1.10 -5.76 -17.91
N LEU A 7 -0.86 -4.65 -17.19
CA LEU A 7 -0.51 -3.37 -17.81
C LEU A 7 0.79 -3.51 -18.61
N LEU A 8 1.83 -4.11 -18.04
CA LEU A 8 3.09 -4.37 -18.74
C LEU A 8 2.91 -5.21 -20.01
N SER A 9 2.07 -6.26 -19.95
CA SER A 9 1.80 -7.13 -21.10
C SER A 9 1.00 -6.44 -22.20
N THR A 10 0.28 -5.38 -21.87
CA THR A 10 -0.53 -4.58 -22.81
C THR A 10 0.30 -3.48 -23.49
N LEU A 11 1.44 -3.10 -22.92
CA LEU A 11 2.30 -2.06 -23.46
C LEU A 11 3.01 -2.52 -24.75
N PRO A 12 2.98 -1.72 -25.82
CA PRO A 12 3.70 -2.01 -27.06
C PRO A 12 5.19 -1.66 -26.90
N ILE A 13 5.95 -2.51 -26.17
CA ILE A 13 7.36 -2.28 -25.81
C ILE A 13 8.23 -1.96 -27.04
N ASP A 14 8.04 -2.67 -28.15
CA ASP A 14 8.80 -2.41 -29.38
C ASP A 14 8.56 -1.01 -29.96
N GLN A 15 7.32 -0.52 -29.90
CA GLN A 15 6.98 0.82 -30.39
C GLN A 15 7.50 1.90 -29.44
N LEU A 16 7.42 1.65 -28.12
CA LEU A 16 8.02 2.54 -27.12
C LEU A 16 9.53 2.65 -27.34
N ALA A 17 10.22 1.52 -27.56
CA ALA A 17 11.65 1.47 -27.87
C ALA A 17 12.03 2.30 -29.09
N GLN A 18 11.26 2.21 -30.18
CA GLN A 18 11.44 3.04 -31.37
C GLN A 18 11.24 4.53 -31.07
N ARG A 19 10.20 4.89 -30.30
CA ARG A 19 9.85 6.28 -29.99
C ARG A 19 10.89 6.95 -29.09
N VAL A 20 11.42 6.24 -28.10
CA VAL A 20 12.40 6.79 -27.15
C VAL A 20 13.85 6.64 -27.62
N GLY A 21 14.09 5.77 -28.62
CA GLY A 21 15.40 5.50 -29.19
C GLY A 21 16.29 4.62 -28.31
N ALA A 22 15.72 3.58 -27.70
CA ALA A 22 16.41 2.62 -26.83
C ALA A 22 16.09 1.18 -27.25
N SER A 23 16.75 0.19 -26.65
CA SER A 23 16.41 -1.21 -26.90
C SER A 23 15.11 -1.63 -26.20
N PRO A 24 14.34 -2.60 -26.75
CA PRO A 24 13.15 -3.13 -26.09
C PRO A 24 13.42 -3.62 -24.65
N GLN A 25 14.59 -4.20 -24.41
CA GLN A 25 15.01 -4.68 -23.09
C GLN A 25 15.22 -3.54 -22.09
N GLU A 26 15.85 -2.44 -22.52
CA GLU A 26 16.02 -1.26 -21.67
C GLU A 26 14.68 -0.59 -21.35
N VAL A 27 13.79 -0.50 -22.35
CA VAL A 27 12.44 0.05 -22.15
C VAL A 27 11.62 -0.81 -21.21
N GLU A 28 11.63 -2.14 -21.37
CA GLU A 28 10.91 -3.04 -20.47
C GLU A 28 11.42 -2.91 -19.04
N ALA A 29 12.74 -2.90 -18.83
CA ALA A 29 13.34 -2.72 -17.52
C ALA A 29 12.99 -1.36 -16.90
N ALA A 30 13.12 -0.27 -17.66
CA ALA A 30 12.77 1.07 -17.22
C ALA A 30 11.28 1.16 -16.85
N THR A 31 10.40 0.59 -17.67
CA THR A 31 8.94 0.58 -17.44
C THR A 31 8.58 -0.21 -16.18
N ARG A 32 9.21 -1.36 -15.95
CA ARG A 32 9.04 -2.18 -14.73
C ARG A 32 9.37 -1.40 -13.45
N ASN A 33 10.32 -0.47 -13.51
CA ASN A 33 10.69 0.37 -12.37
C ASN A 33 9.86 1.66 -12.27
N ALA A 34 9.49 2.25 -13.41
CA ALA A 34 8.78 3.54 -13.46
C ALA A 34 7.30 3.42 -13.10
N LEU A 35 6.62 2.36 -13.54
CA LEU A 35 5.20 2.17 -13.28
C LEU A 35 4.86 2.10 -11.77
N PRO A 36 5.58 1.35 -10.91
CA PRO A 36 5.33 1.36 -9.47
C PRO A 36 5.62 2.74 -8.86
N ALA A 37 6.65 3.44 -9.33
CA ALA A 37 6.96 4.79 -8.85
C ALA A 37 5.82 5.79 -9.18
N LEU A 38 5.29 5.75 -10.40
CA LEU A 38 4.13 6.56 -10.82
C LEU A 38 2.92 6.30 -9.92
N LEU A 39 2.56 5.03 -9.69
CA LEU A 39 1.45 4.66 -8.82
C LEU A 39 1.67 5.10 -7.36
N MET A 40 2.89 4.95 -6.84
CA MET A 40 3.22 5.43 -5.50
C MET A 40 3.15 6.95 -5.39
N GLY A 41 3.59 7.70 -6.41
CA GLY A 41 3.47 9.16 -6.44
C GLY A 41 2.01 9.61 -6.47
N MET A 42 1.18 8.99 -7.31
CA MET A 42 -0.27 9.25 -7.35
C MET A 42 -0.92 8.97 -6.00
N GLY A 43 -0.60 7.81 -5.40
CA GLY A 43 -1.07 7.45 -4.06
C GLY A 43 -0.63 8.44 -2.98
N ALA A 44 0.60 8.95 -3.05
CA ALA A 44 1.10 9.96 -2.12
C ALA A 44 0.29 11.28 -2.22
N ASN A 45 -0.05 11.71 -3.44
CA ASN A 45 -0.85 12.91 -3.67
C ASN A 45 -2.30 12.77 -3.15
N THR A 46 -2.88 11.58 -3.20
CA THR A 46 -4.24 11.35 -2.66
C THR A 46 -4.35 11.41 -1.13
N ARG A 47 -3.22 11.55 -0.41
CA ARG A 47 -3.24 11.80 1.04
C ARG A 47 -3.62 13.23 1.37
N ASP A 48 -3.49 14.13 0.40
CA ASP A 48 -3.93 15.51 0.47
C ASP A 48 -5.29 15.66 -0.24
N PRO A 49 -6.27 16.37 0.36
CA PRO A 49 -7.59 16.51 -0.24
C PRO A 49 -7.58 17.26 -1.59
N ASP A 50 -6.68 18.23 -1.78
CA ASP A 50 -6.56 18.95 -3.04
C ASP A 50 -5.90 18.06 -4.10
N GLY A 51 -4.90 17.26 -3.70
CA GLY A 51 -4.26 16.26 -4.55
C GLY A 51 -5.23 15.16 -4.99
N GLU A 52 -6.10 14.68 -4.09
CA GLU A 52 -7.16 13.74 -4.41
C GLU A 52 -8.17 14.32 -5.41
N ALA A 53 -8.64 15.55 -5.19
CA ALA A 53 -9.60 16.22 -6.08
C ALA A 53 -9.01 16.47 -7.48
N SER A 54 -7.73 16.85 -7.54
CA SER A 54 -6.97 17.00 -8.79
C SER A 54 -6.88 15.68 -9.54
N LEU A 55 -6.49 14.59 -8.85
CA LEU A 55 -6.39 13.27 -9.45
C LEU A 55 -7.76 12.76 -9.94
N ALA A 56 -8.83 12.95 -9.15
CA ALA A 56 -10.19 12.60 -9.55
C ALA A 56 -10.61 13.31 -10.84
N SER A 57 -10.32 14.61 -10.92
CA SER A 57 -10.61 15.43 -12.10
C SER A 57 -9.81 14.96 -13.32
N ALA A 58 -8.53 14.62 -13.13
CA ALA A 58 -7.66 14.14 -14.18
C ALA A 58 -8.07 12.74 -14.68
N ILE A 59 -8.48 11.83 -13.78
CA ILE A 59 -9.04 10.51 -14.14
C ILE A 59 -10.34 10.68 -14.93
N GLY A 60 -11.20 11.63 -14.55
CA GLY A 60 -12.43 11.92 -15.30
C GLY A 60 -12.21 12.52 -16.69
N GLN A 61 -11.10 13.23 -16.89
CA GLN A 61 -10.70 13.80 -18.18
C GLN A 61 -10.02 12.76 -19.09
N HIS A 62 -9.32 11.79 -18.50
CA HIS A 62 -8.64 10.72 -19.22
C HIS A 62 -9.60 9.55 -19.45
N SER A 63 -10.09 9.44 -20.68
CA SER A 63 -10.96 8.32 -21.06
C SER A 63 -10.19 7.00 -21.00
N PRO A 64 -10.82 5.88 -20.56
CA PRO A 64 -10.18 4.56 -20.52
C PRO A 64 -9.83 4.00 -21.92
N GLN A 65 -10.19 4.74 -22.97
CA GLN A 65 -10.01 4.39 -24.37
C GLN A 65 -8.55 4.17 -24.76
N LEU A 66 -7.60 4.80 -24.05
CA LEU A 66 -6.18 4.64 -24.36
C LEU A 66 -5.67 3.22 -24.06
N VAL A 67 -6.37 2.46 -23.21
CA VAL A 67 -6.05 1.07 -22.88
C VAL A 67 -7.12 0.06 -23.30
N GLN A 68 -8.35 0.51 -23.60
CA GLN A 68 -9.43 -0.35 -24.09
C GLN A 68 -9.25 -0.64 -25.59
N GLY A 69 -8.89 -1.88 -25.93
CA GLY A 69 -8.73 -2.33 -27.31
C GLY A 69 -7.29 -2.35 -27.83
N GLY A 70 -6.32 -2.08 -26.94
CA GLY A 70 -4.90 -2.01 -27.25
C GLY A 70 -4.38 -0.58 -27.20
N ILE A 71 -3.15 -0.41 -26.73
CA ILE A 71 -2.53 0.90 -26.55
C ILE A 71 -1.99 1.39 -27.89
N ASN A 72 -2.54 2.48 -28.39
CA ASN A 72 -2.00 3.22 -29.52
C ASN A 72 -1.19 4.42 -29.01
N LEU A 73 0.11 4.42 -29.27
CA LEU A 73 0.98 5.50 -28.79
C LEU A 73 0.70 6.83 -29.50
N ASP A 74 0.08 6.83 -30.67
CA ASP A 74 -0.26 8.07 -31.38
C ASP A 74 -1.38 8.86 -30.69
N ASP A 75 -2.19 8.19 -29.87
CA ASP A 75 -3.26 8.82 -29.08
C ASP A 75 -2.75 9.35 -27.73
N VAL A 76 -1.45 9.18 -27.45
CA VAL A 76 -0.81 9.67 -26.21
C VAL A 76 -0.38 11.13 -26.37
N ASP A 77 -0.96 12.01 -25.55
CA ASP A 77 -0.47 13.38 -25.38
C ASP A 77 0.72 13.41 -24.41
N GLU A 78 1.94 13.46 -24.95
CA GLU A 78 3.17 13.55 -24.15
C GLU A 78 3.27 14.88 -23.38
N ALA A 79 2.72 15.97 -23.89
CA ALA A 79 2.79 17.26 -23.21
C ALA A 79 1.88 17.26 -21.98
N ASP A 80 0.72 16.62 -22.07
CA ASP A 80 -0.12 16.39 -20.91
C ASP A 80 0.52 15.39 -19.94
N GLY A 81 1.07 14.29 -20.46
CA GLY A 81 1.75 13.30 -19.64
C GLY A 81 2.96 13.85 -18.86
N ALA A 82 3.68 14.82 -19.42
CA ALA A 82 4.73 15.54 -18.70
C ALA A 82 4.16 16.33 -17.50
N LYS A 83 3.00 16.98 -17.66
CA LYS A 83 2.32 17.66 -16.54
C LYS A 83 1.82 16.69 -15.49
N ILE A 84 1.31 15.53 -15.91
CA ILE A 84 0.88 14.47 -14.98
C ILE A 84 2.09 13.98 -14.18
N ALA A 85 3.20 13.65 -14.84
CA ALA A 85 4.43 13.24 -14.15
C ALA A 85 4.91 14.31 -13.16
N HIS A 86 4.90 15.58 -13.58
CA HIS A 86 5.26 16.70 -12.72
C HIS A 86 4.32 16.86 -11.53
N HIS A 87 3.01 16.68 -11.71
CA HIS A 87 2.06 16.72 -10.61
C HIS A 87 2.25 15.54 -9.65
N VAL A 88 2.52 14.35 -10.20
CA VAL A 88 2.70 13.11 -9.46
C VAL A 88 3.96 13.12 -8.59
N PHE A 89 5.06 13.66 -9.09
CA PHE A 89 6.34 13.66 -8.37
C PHE A 89 6.69 15.01 -7.73
N GLY A 90 6.09 16.10 -8.19
CA GLY A 90 6.37 17.46 -7.73
C GLY A 90 7.86 17.78 -7.79
N ASP A 91 8.36 18.39 -6.71
CA ASP A 91 9.78 18.73 -6.56
C ASP A 91 10.73 17.51 -6.57
N ASN A 92 10.20 16.29 -6.40
CA ASN A 92 11.00 15.06 -6.38
C ASN A 92 11.18 14.45 -7.77
N GLU A 93 10.58 15.00 -8.83
CA GLU A 93 10.62 14.43 -10.19
C GLU A 93 12.06 14.16 -10.64
N GLU A 94 12.97 15.12 -10.47
CA GLU A 94 14.38 14.94 -10.82
C GLU A 94 15.04 13.82 -10.02
N GLN A 95 14.73 13.70 -8.73
CA GLN A 95 15.27 12.63 -7.88
C GLN A 95 14.76 11.26 -8.31
N VAL A 96 13.48 11.16 -8.64
CA VAL A 96 12.85 9.95 -9.17
C VAL A 96 13.49 9.55 -10.51
N VAL A 97 13.67 10.51 -11.43
CA VAL A 97 14.35 10.28 -12.70
C VAL A 97 15.78 9.77 -12.49
N ASN A 98 16.54 10.37 -11.56
CA ASN A 98 17.89 9.93 -11.23
C ASN A 98 17.92 8.51 -10.66
N GLN A 99 17.02 8.23 -9.72
CA GLN A 99 16.95 6.93 -9.07
C GLN A 99 16.55 5.83 -10.04
N LEU A 100 15.51 6.06 -10.85
CA LEU A 100 15.05 5.12 -11.87
C LEU A 100 16.08 4.95 -13.00
N GLY A 101 16.74 6.04 -13.40
CA GLY A 101 17.79 6.01 -14.43
C GLY A 101 18.98 5.14 -14.03
N GLY A 102 19.34 5.11 -12.75
CA GLY A 102 20.36 4.21 -12.20
C GLY A 102 19.94 2.73 -12.15
N LEU A 103 18.64 2.44 -12.26
CA LEU A 103 18.08 1.08 -12.18
C LEU A 103 17.78 0.46 -13.55
N GLY A 104 17.79 1.24 -14.64
CA GLY A 104 17.63 0.70 -15.99
C GLY A 104 17.52 1.77 -17.07
N GLY A 105 18.49 1.79 -17.99
CA GLY A 105 18.45 2.55 -19.25
C GLY A 105 18.76 4.04 -19.18
N GLY A 106 19.10 4.57 -18.00
CA GLY A 106 19.61 5.94 -17.82
C GLY A 106 18.53 7.02 -17.74
N ASN A 107 18.90 8.17 -17.19
CA ASN A 107 17.99 9.29 -16.93
C ASN A 107 17.25 9.77 -18.18
N ALA A 108 17.96 9.85 -19.31
CA ALA A 108 17.40 10.32 -20.57
C ALA A 108 16.28 9.40 -21.08
N LEU A 109 16.38 8.09 -20.82
CA LEU A 109 15.32 7.15 -21.15
C LEU A 109 14.10 7.37 -20.26
N ILE A 110 14.30 7.50 -18.95
CA ILE A 110 13.21 7.75 -18.00
C ILE A 110 12.48 9.06 -18.30
N GLN A 111 13.22 10.13 -18.61
CA GLN A 111 12.64 11.43 -18.99
C GLN A 111 11.77 11.37 -20.25
N LYS A 112 12.07 10.45 -21.18
CA LYS A 112 11.26 10.23 -22.38
C LYS A 112 10.09 9.28 -22.14
N LEU A 113 10.27 8.29 -21.25
CA LEU A 113 9.22 7.33 -20.94
C LEU A 113 8.15 7.91 -20.03
N LEU A 114 8.50 8.70 -19.03
CA LEU A 114 7.54 9.23 -18.04
C LEU A 114 6.35 9.95 -18.68
N PRO A 115 6.54 10.88 -19.65
CA PRO A 115 5.44 11.56 -20.32
C PRO A 115 4.53 10.63 -21.13
N ILE A 116 5.02 9.48 -21.56
CA ILE A 116 4.22 8.49 -22.29
C ILE A 116 3.49 7.57 -21.32
N LEU A 117 4.16 7.13 -20.26
CA LEU A 117 3.62 6.17 -19.28
C LEU A 117 2.55 6.80 -18.38
N ALA A 118 2.71 8.06 -17.98
CA ALA A 118 1.77 8.74 -17.08
C ALA A 118 0.30 8.74 -17.58
N PRO A 119 -0.03 9.17 -18.82
CA PRO A 119 -1.40 9.17 -19.32
C PRO A 119 -1.94 7.74 -19.54
N ILE A 120 -1.08 6.77 -19.88
CA ILE A 120 -1.47 5.35 -19.98
C ILE A 120 -1.89 4.81 -18.61
N VAL A 121 -1.12 5.08 -17.56
CA VAL A 121 -1.48 4.69 -16.18
C VAL A 121 -2.78 5.35 -15.74
N MET A 122 -2.98 6.62 -16.08
CA MET A 122 -4.23 7.34 -15.79
C MET A 122 -5.44 6.71 -16.47
N SER A 123 -5.33 6.40 -17.77
CA SER A 123 -6.38 5.69 -18.51
C SER A 123 -6.65 4.29 -17.96
N TRP A 124 -5.60 3.59 -17.52
CA TRP A 124 -5.74 2.29 -16.87
C TRP A 124 -6.48 2.38 -15.53
N LEU A 125 -6.15 3.37 -14.70
CA LEU A 125 -6.86 3.66 -13.45
C LEU A 125 -8.32 4.05 -13.69
N ALA A 126 -8.60 4.87 -14.70
CA ALA A 126 -9.95 5.22 -15.11
C ALA A 126 -10.76 3.98 -15.49
N GLY A 127 -10.16 3.09 -16.30
CA GLY A 127 -10.76 1.82 -16.69
C GLY A 127 -11.02 0.90 -15.50
N LYS A 128 -10.11 0.85 -14.52
CA LYS A 128 -10.31 0.04 -13.31
C LYS A 128 -11.42 0.58 -12.41
N LEU A 129 -11.52 1.91 -12.30
CA LEU A 129 -12.59 2.55 -11.54
C LEU A 129 -13.95 2.30 -12.19
N MET A 130 -14.06 2.48 -13.51
CA MET A 130 -15.30 2.28 -14.28
C MET A 130 -15.69 0.79 -14.42
N GLY A 131 -14.73 -0.09 -14.69
CA GLY A 131 -14.99 -1.54 -14.83
C GLY A 131 -15.38 -2.23 -13.52
N ARG A 132 -15.14 -1.59 -12.36
CA ARG A 132 -15.61 -2.07 -11.06
C ARG A 132 -17.11 -1.92 -10.89
N ASP A 133 -17.73 -0.91 -11.52
CA ASP A 133 -19.18 -0.73 -11.55
C ASP A 133 -19.87 -1.86 -12.34
N GLU A 134 -19.24 -2.31 -13.43
CA GLU A 134 -19.75 -3.40 -14.28
C GLU A 134 -19.63 -4.78 -13.60
N ALA A 135 -18.50 -5.05 -12.91
CA ALA A 135 -18.28 -6.32 -12.22
C ALA A 135 -19.15 -6.50 -10.96
N GLN A 136 -19.71 -5.43 -10.39
CA GLN A 136 -20.59 -5.47 -9.20
C GLN A 136 -22.09 -5.40 -9.51
N GLY A 137 -22.51 -5.25 -10.78
CA GLY A 137 -23.90 -5.40 -11.20
C GLY A 137 -24.89 -4.43 -10.54
N GLN A 138 -24.45 -3.26 -10.08
CA GLN A 138 -25.31 -2.26 -9.45
C GLN A 138 -25.60 -1.11 -10.43
N PRO A 139 -26.87 -0.81 -10.75
CA PRO A 139 -27.21 0.26 -11.67
C PRO A 139 -26.84 1.62 -11.09
N GLN A 140 -26.23 2.45 -11.94
CA GLN A 140 -25.70 3.78 -11.64
C GLN A 140 -26.69 4.67 -10.89
N GLN A 141 -26.21 5.28 -9.81
CA GLN A 141 -26.62 6.63 -9.47
C GLN A 141 -25.39 7.45 -9.07
N GLN A 142 -25.20 8.51 -9.84
CA GLN A 142 -24.05 9.41 -9.85
C GLN A 142 -23.76 9.99 -8.46
N SER A 143 -22.54 9.75 -7.97
CA SER A 143 -21.67 10.70 -7.24
C SER A 143 -20.36 9.99 -6.91
N PRO A 144 -19.16 10.55 -7.20
CA PRO A 144 -17.88 10.00 -6.75
C PRO A 144 -17.65 10.14 -5.23
N THR A 145 -18.70 10.40 -4.45
CA THR A 145 -18.62 10.88 -3.06
C THR A 145 -19.14 9.86 -2.03
N GLY A 146 -19.34 8.61 -2.44
CA GLY A 146 -20.04 7.59 -1.64
C GLY A 146 -19.19 6.37 -1.28
N GLY A 147 -18.22 6.54 -0.38
CA GLY A 147 -17.65 5.44 0.41
C GLY A 147 -16.32 4.87 -0.09
N GLY A 148 -15.24 5.58 0.20
CA GLY A 148 -13.84 5.16 -0.05
C GLY A 148 -13.19 6.11 -1.03
N GLY A 149 -12.31 6.99 -0.54
CA GLY A 149 -11.60 7.95 -1.39
C GLY A 149 -10.72 7.24 -2.43
N LEU A 150 -10.25 7.97 -3.44
CA LEU A 150 -9.28 7.43 -4.40
C LEU A 150 -8.04 6.91 -3.68
N GLY A 151 -7.65 7.54 -2.57
CA GLY A 151 -6.58 7.07 -1.70
C GLY A 151 -6.85 5.71 -1.06
N ASP A 152 -8.10 5.41 -0.68
CA ASP A 152 -8.47 4.09 -0.15
C ASP A 152 -8.43 3.02 -1.25
N ILE A 153 -8.86 3.36 -2.46
CA ILE A 153 -8.86 2.45 -3.61
C ILE A 153 -7.42 2.16 -4.04
N LEU A 154 -6.60 3.20 -4.21
CA LEU A 154 -5.18 3.06 -4.52
C LEU A 154 -4.44 2.35 -3.38
N GLY A 155 -4.82 2.60 -2.12
CA GLY A 155 -4.29 1.91 -0.94
C GLY A 155 -4.63 0.43 -0.93
N GLN A 156 -5.83 0.04 -1.36
CA GLN A 156 -6.21 -1.37 -1.53
C GLN A 156 -5.48 -2.04 -2.70
N ILE A 157 -5.27 -1.32 -3.80
CA ILE A 157 -4.53 -1.83 -4.98
C ILE A 157 -3.05 -2.01 -4.64
N LEU A 158 -2.44 -1.02 -3.98
CA LEU A 158 -1.02 -1.01 -3.63
C LEU A 158 -0.71 -1.88 -2.40
N GLY A 159 -1.65 -1.96 -1.45
CA GLY A 159 -1.50 -2.65 -0.17
C GLY A 159 -2.28 -3.95 -0.06
N GLY A 160 -2.75 -4.50 -1.18
CA GLY A 160 -3.65 -5.66 -1.22
C GLY A 160 -3.20 -6.81 -0.33
N GLY A 161 -3.81 -6.93 0.86
CA GLY A 161 -3.58 -8.09 1.75
C GLY A 161 -3.67 -7.90 3.26
N ALA A 162 -4.04 -6.74 3.82
CA ALA A 162 -4.30 -6.64 5.25
C ALA A 162 -5.47 -5.69 5.56
N ALA A 163 -6.69 -6.18 5.39
CA ALA A 163 -7.73 -5.80 6.34
C ALA A 163 -7.24 -6.30 7.70
N ALA A 164 -6.73 -5.39 8.54
CA ALA A 164 -6.56 -5.72 9.95
C ALA A 164 -7.92 -6.24 10.43
N PRO A 165 -8.01 -7.45 11.01
CA PRO A 165 -9.23 -7.85 11.67
C PRO A 165 -9.50 -6.76 12.69
N GLN A 166 -10.60 -6.04 12.50
CA GLN A 166 -11.15 -5.19 13.53
C GLN A 166 -11.29 -6.12 14.72
N ALA A 167 -10.40 -5.97 15.71
CA ALA A 167 -10.50 -6.65 16.97
C ALA A 167 -11.82 -6.17 17.54
N GLN A 168 -12.86 -6.99 17.35
CA GLN A 168 -14.11 -6.89 18.07
C GLN A 168 -13.68 -6.89 19.53
N ALA A 169 -13.69 -5.71 20.15
CA ALA A 169 -13.53 -5.61 21.58
C ALA A 169 -14.59 -6.55 22.15
N PRO A 170 -14.21 -7.60 22.92
CA PRO A 170 -15.21 -8.40 23.59
C PRO A 170 -16.07 -7.45 24.39
N ARG A 171 -17.36 -7.42 24.03
CA ARG A 171 -18.38 -6.70 24.77
C ARG A 171 -18.15 -7.01 26.24
N ALA A 172 -17.81 -5.98 27.01
CA ALA A 172 -17.81 -6.10 28.45
C ALA A 172 -19.21 -6.56 28.84
N GLU A 173 -19.28 -7.82 29.27
CA GLU A 173 -20.45 -8.36 29.95
C GLU A 173 -20.78 -7.39 31.09
N PRO A 174 -22.05 -6.98 31.27
CA PRO A 174 -22.42 -6.20 32.42
C PRO A 174 -22.18 -7.07 33.65
N SER A 175 -21.09 -6.80 34.34
CA SER A 175 -20.70 -7.44 35.59
C SER A 175 -21.90 -7.43 36.52
N ALA A 176 -22.31 -8.63 36.93
CA ALA A 176 -23.28 -8.82 37.99
C ALA A 176 -22.90 -7.94 39.19
N GLN A 177 -23.83 -7.07 39.57
CA GLN A 177 -23.71 -6.15 40.68
C GLN A 177 -23.31 -6.93 41.94
N PRO A 178 -22.28 -6.50 42.70
CA PRO A 178 -22.05 -7.05 44.03
C PRO A 178 -23.22 -6.62 44.93
N GLN A 179 -24.01 -7.59 45.40
CA GLN A 179 -25.04 -7.33 46.40
C GLN A 179 -24.36 -6.83 47.69
N PHE A 180 -24.58 -5.55 47.99
CA PHE A 180 -24.14 -4.88 49.19
C PHE A 180 -24.90 -5.47 50.38
N ARG A 181 -24.29 -6.41 51.10
CA ARG A 181 -24.83 -6.93 52.36
C ARG A 181 -24.49 -5.92 53.46
N LEU A 182 -25.52 -5.31 54.06
CA LEU A 182 -25.36 -4.46 55.23
C LEU A 182 -24.69 -5.24 56.37
N PRO A 183 -23.72 -4.65 57.10
CA PRO A 183 -23.30 -5.18 58.37
C PRO A 183 -24.38 -4.91 59.43
N THR A 184 -24.91 -5.99 60.01
CA THR A 184 -25.72 -5.91 61.24
C THR A 184 -24.81 -5.51 62.39
N ALA A 185 -25.22 -4.47 63.13
CA ALA A 185 -24.52 -3.94 64.29
C ALA A 185 -24.35 -5.02 65.38
N GLY A 186 -23.12 -5.15 65.87
CA GLY A 186 -22.76 -5.81 67.12
C GLY A 186 -21.92 -4.84 67.96
N PRO A 187 -22.07 -4.82 69.29
CA PRO A 187 -21.63 -3.71 70.11
C PRO A 187 -20.20 -3.91 70.62
N ASP A 188 -19.56 -2.79 71.00
CA ASP A 188 -18.43 -2.69 71.94
C ASP A 188 -17.08 -3.33 71.54
N ASP A 189 -16.08 -2.51 71.18
CA ASP A 189 -14.90 -2.29 72.02
C ASP A 189 -14.00 -1.21 71.39
N GLY A 190 -13.63 -0.20 72.20
CA GLY A 190 -12.85 0.94 71.75
C GLY A 190 -11.40 0.57 71.47
N THR A 191 -11.01 0.55 70.19
CA THR A 191 -9.60 0.70 69.82
C THR A 191 -9.49 1.44 68.49
N LEU A 192 -9.02 2.69 68.55
CA LEU A 192 -8.60 3.47 67.38
C LEU A 192 -7.41 2.75 66.73
N ARG A 193 -7.63 2.02 65.64
CA ARG A 193 -6.54 1.47 64.82
C ARG A 193 -6.42 2.25 63.51
N MET A 194 -5.38 3.08 63.42
CA MET A 194 -4.96 3.74 62.18
C MET A 194 -4.53 2.68 61.14
N PRO A 195 -4.83 2.88 59.85
CA PRO A 195 -4.27 2.06 58.78
C PRO A 195 -2.79 2.41 58.55
N GLU A 196 -1.94 1.39 58.63
CA GLU A 196 -0.52 1.41 58.27
C GLU A 196 -0.36 1.38 56.73
N PRO A 197 0.61 2.12 56.15
CA PRO A 197 0.93 1.98 54.73
C PRO A 197 1.85 0.77 54.51
N GLU A 198 1.28 -0.34 54.02
CA GLU A 198 2.06 -1.53 53.66
C GLU A 198 2.93 -1.23 52.41
N SER A 199 4.24 -1.24 52.62
CA SER A 199 5.25 -1.23 51.56
C SER A 199 5.37 -2.64 50.99
N ARG A 200 5.00 -2.86 49.73
CA ARG A 200 5.21 -4.17 49.06
C ARG A 200 6.48 -4.14 48.20
N PRO A 201 7.49 -4.98 48.49
CA PRO A 201 8.50 -5.36 47.52
C PRO A 201 7.89 -6.45 46.62
N THR A 202 7.96 -6.30 45.29
CA THR A 202 7.61 -7.42 44.39
C THR A 202 8.84 -7.88 43.63
N GLN A 203 9.10 -9.16 43.88
CA GLN A 203 10.23 -9.99 43.51
C GLN A 203 9.94 -10.68 42.17
N THR A 204 10.98 -10.79 41.34
CA THR A 204 11.26 -11.86 40.36
C THR A 204 10.18 -12.23 39.33
N GLN A 205 10.40 -11.81 38.08
CA GLN A 205 9.79 -12.42 36.90
C GLN A 205 10.71 -13.53 36.36
N ALA A 206 10.26 -14.77 36.48
CA ALA A 206 10.80 -15.92 35.77
C ALA A 206 9.78 -16.38 34.71
N GLN A 207 10.25 -16.37 33.45
CA GLN A 207 10.05 -17.38 32.41
C GLN A 207 8.63 -17.94 32.18
N GLN A 208 7.99 -17.51 31.08
CA GLN A 208 7.02 -18.35 30.37
C GLN A 208 7.21 -18.20 28.85
N GLN A 209 7.59 -19.32 28.23
CA GLN A 209 7.83 -19.52 26.81
C GLN A 209 6.50 -19.60 26.04
N PRO A 210 6.42 -19.12 24.79
CA PRO A 210 5.33 -19.48 23.90
C PRO A 210 5.63 -20.77 23.13
N THR A 211 4.72 -21.73 23.25
CA THR A 211 4.61 -22.95 22.46
C THR A 211 4.24 -22.62 21.02
N VAL A 212 5.02 -23.12 20.06
CA VAL A 212 4.68 -23.10 18.62
C VAL A 212 3.91 -24.38 18.25
N PRO A 213 2.73 -24.29 17.61
CA PRO A 213 2.12 -25.44 16.97
C PRO A 213 2.75 -25.66 15.58
N GLY A 214 3.24 -26.88 15.37
CA GLY A 214 3.87 -27.30 14.12
C GLY A 214 2.89 -27.43 12.95
N GLY A 215 3.36 -26.99 11.79
CA GLY A 215 2.81 -27.31 10.47
C GLY A 215 3.97 -27.61 9.52
N LEU A 216 4.00 -28.83 9.03
CA LEU A 216 5.06 -29.43 8.21
C LEU A 216 4.98 -28.94 6.76
N GLY A 217 6.08 -28.40 6.23
CA GLY A 217 6.23 -28.09 4.80
C GLY A 217 7.70 -27.78 4.47
N GLY A 218 8.35 -28.70 3.77
CA GLY A 218 9.79 -28.69 3.52
C GLY A 218 10.29 -27.62 2.54
N GLY A 219 11.59 -27.32 2.65
CA GLY A 219 12.33 -26.48 1.70
C GLY A 219 13.78 -26.26 2.14
N ILE A 220 14.63 -27.24 1.85
CA ILE A 220 16.11 -27.35 1.69
C ILE A 220 17.07 -26.11 1.71
N LEU A 221 16.72 -24.96 2.28
CA LEU A 221 17.52 -23.73 2.17
C LEU A 221 18.13 -23.25 3.50
N GLY A 222 17.76 -23.86 4.62
CA GLY A 222 18.27 -23.49 5.95
C GLY A 222 19.64 -24.08 6.33
N ASP A 223 20.12 -25.10 5.60
CA ASP A 223 21.30 -25.87 5.99
C ASP A 223 22.64 -25.27 5.49
N ILE A 224 22.60 -24.25 4.63
CA ILE A 224 23.81 -23.73 3.96
C ILE A 224 24.44 -22.53 4.72
N LEU A 225 23.73 -21.89 5.64
CA LEU A 225 24.22 -20.67 6.31
C LEU A 225 24.74 -20.87 7.74
N GLY A 226 24.73 -22.09 8.27
CA GLY A 226 25.25 -22.40 9.62
C GLY A 226 26.72 -22.83 9.69
N GLY A 227 27.40 -23.01 8.55
CA GLY A 227 28.70 -23.71 8.50
C GLY A 227 29.97 -22.86 8.52
N LEU A 228 29.90 -21.52 8.56
CA LEU A 228 31.07 -20.68 8.22
C LEU A 228 31.57 -19.74 9.32
N LEU A 229 31.18 -19.98 10.58
CA LEU A 229 31.67 -19.16 11.70
C LEU A 229 32.00 -20.03 12.93
N GLY A 230 33.02 -20.89 12.81
CA GLY A 230 33.46 -21.69 13.96
C GLY A 230 34.72 -22.52 13.73
N GLY A 231 35.90 -21.92 13.95
CA GLY A 231 37.18 -22.62 14.14
C GLY A 231 38.31 -21.96 13.36
N GLY A 232 39.44 -21.51 13.93
CA GLY A 232 40.04 -21.71 15.24
C GLY A 232 41.52 -22.04 15.06
N ARG A 233 42.41 -21.26 15.69
CA ARG A 233 43.87 -21.49 15.88
C ARG A 233 44.71 -21.39 14.59
N ARG A 234 45.90 -20.80 14.56
CA ARG A 234 47.01 -20.71 15.51
C ARG A 234 47.82 -19.45 15.21
#